data_AF-A0A524EPV5-F1
#
_entry.id   AF-A0A524EPV5-F1
#
_cell.length_a   1.000
_cell.length_b   1.000
_cell.length_c   1.000
_cell.angle_alpha   90.00
_cell.angle_beta   90.00
_cell.angle_gamma   90.00
#
_symmetry.space_group_name_H-M   'P 1'
#
loop_
_entity.id
_entity.type
_entity.pdbx_description
1 polymer ?
#
loop_
_entity_poly.entity_id
_entity_poly.type
_entity_poly.pdbx_seq_one_letter_code
_entity_poly.pdbx_strand_id
1 'polypeptide(L)' 'MKGVMYEGVGKISVLDNLPKPTIKQDEVLIKVKYCGICGSDIESYKRAGM' A
#
# COMPACT_ATOMS: atom_id res chain seq x y z
N MET A 1 9.01 7.16 -5.25
CA MET A 1 8.91 5.69 -5.34
C MET A 1 7.55 5.33 -5.90
N LYS A 2 7.43 4.18 -6.57
CA LYS A 2 6.14 3.73 -7.11
C LYS A 2 5.37 2.93 -6.06
N GLY A 3 4.05 3.11 -6.00
CA GLY A 3 3.16 2.37 -5.11
C GLY A 3 1.70 2.42 -5.55
N VAL A 4 0.88 1.58 -4.93
CA VAL A 4 -0.58 1.59 -5.07
C VAL A 4 -1.17 2.20 -3.81
N MET A 5 -2.00 3.23 -3.97
CA MET A 5 -2.70 3.91 -2.89
C MET A 5 -4.17 3.49 -2.91
N TYR A 6 -4.66 2.98 -1.79
CA TYR A 6 -6.09 2.74 -1.58
C TYR A 6 -6.75 4.03 -1.11
N GLU A 7 -7.78 4.49 -1.84
CA GLU A 7 -8.48 5.75 -1.58
C GLU A 7 -9.93 5.52 -1.11
N GLY A 8 -10.36 4.28 -0.98
CA GLY A 8 -11.71 3.90 -0.59
C GLY A 8 -12.30 2.82 -1.49
N VAL A 9 -13.53 2.43 -1.20
CA VAL A 9 -14.22 1.33 -1.90
C VAL A 9 -14.23 1.58 -3.40
N GLY A 10 -13.76 0.59 -4.17
CA GLY A 10 -13.68 0.66 -5.61
C GLY A 10 -12.66 1.68 -6.15
N LYS A 11 -11.81 2.26 -5.30
CA LYS A 11 -10.88 3.32 -5.67
C LYS A 11 -9.45 3.05 -5.22
N ILE A 12 -8.58 2.82 -6.20
CA ILE A 12 -7.13 2.73 -6.04
C ILE A 12 -6.44 3.61 -7.09
N SER A 13 -5.29 4.17 -6.72
CA SER A 13 -4.46 4.98 -7.60
C SER A 13 -3.03 4.45 -7.63
N VAL A 14 -2.42 4.44 -8.81
CA VAL A 14 -0.99 4.15 -8.96
C VAL A 14 -0.23 5.46 -8.89
N LEU A 15 0.68 5.58 -7.93
CA LEU A 15 1.50 6.78 -7.72
C LEU A 15 2.95 6.44 -8.04
N ASP A 16 3.60 7.27 -8.86
CA ASP A 16 5.01 7.07 -9.25
C ASP A 16 6.00 7.92 -8.43
N ASN A 17 5.50 8.87 -7.64
CA ASN A 17 6.28 9.92 -6.98
C ASN A 17 6.13 9.93 -5.44
N LEU A 18 5.81 8.80 -4.81
CA LEU A 18 5.72 8.74 -3.35
C LEU A 18 7.07 9.12 -2.69
N PRO A 19 7.06 9.88 -1.58
CA PRO A 19 8.27 10.21 -0.86
C PRO A 19 8.90 8.97 -0.24
N LYS A 20 10.23 8.98 -0.09
CA LYS A 20 10.93 7.92 0.63
C LYS A 20 10.65 8.08 2.13
N PRO A 21 10.24 7.03 2.86
CA PRO A 21 10.01 7.11 4.30
C PRO A 21 11.30 7.45 5.06
N THR A 22 11.18 8.26 6.09
CA THR A 22 12.22 8.49 7.11
C THR A 22 11.95 7.56 8.28
N ILE A 23 12.95 6.77 8.68
CA ILE A 23 12.84 5.80 9.78
C ILE A 23 13.29 6.40 11.10
N LYS A 24 12.69 5.92 12.20
CA LYS A 24 13.16 6.15 13.58
C LYS A 24 14.22 5.12 13.97
N GLN A 25 14.78 5.26 15.18
CA GLN A 25 15.85 4.41 15.68
C GLN A 25 15.49 2.90 15.70
N ASP A 26 14.22 2.57 15.98
CA ASP A 26 13.75 1.18 16.11
C ASP A 26 12.98 0.68 14.87
N GLU A 27 13.17 1.33 13.71
CA GLU A 27 12.49 1.00 12.46
C GLU A 27 13.49 0.57 11.39
N VAL A 28 13.02 -0.21 10.41
CA VAL A 28 13.82 -0.62 9.25
C VAL A 28 13.13 -0.21 7.96
N LEU A 29 13.93 0.20 6.97
CA LEU A 29 13.44 0.50 5.63
C LEU A 29 13.68 -0.67 4.69
N ILE A 30 12.60 -1.32 4.24
CA ILE A 30 12.66 -2.49 3.38
C ILE A 30 12.54 -2.10 1.91
N LYS A 31 13.46 -2.61 1.07
CA LYS A 31 13.33 -2.54 -0.39
C LYS A 31 12.46 -3.69 -0.88
N VAL A 32 11.16 -3.44 -1.00
CA VAL A 32 10.19 -4.42 -1.52
C VAL A 32 10.58 -4.86 -2.93
N LYS A 33 10.68 -6.18 -3.15
CA LYS A 33 10.94 -6.80 -4.46
C LYS A 33 9.65 -7.28 -5.13
N TYR A 34 8.76 -7.86 -4.35
CA TYR A 34 7.47 -8.41 -4.78
C TYR A 34 6.45 -8.21 -3.65
N CYS A 35 5.18 -8.03 -4.01
CA CYS A 35 4.05 -7.93 -3.08
C CYS A 35 2.91 -8.82 -3.61
N GLY A 36 2.41 -9.73 -2.78
CA GLY A 36 1.26 -10.57 -3.12
C GLY A 36 -0.05 -9.87 -2.79
N ILE A 37 -1.14 -10.31 -3.42
CA ILE A 37 -2.50 -9.87 -3.10
C ILE A 37 -3.21 -11.01 -2.38
N CYS A 38 -3.78 -10.71 -1.22
CA CYS A 38 -4.58 -11.63 -0.41
C CYS A 38 -6.08 -11.39 -0.64
N GLY A 39 -6.93 -12.34 -0.23
CA GLY A 39 -8.38 -12.17 -0.25
C GLY A 39 -8.86 -10.97 0.57
N SER A 40 -8.17 -10.64 1.67
CA SER A 40 -8.46 -9.46 2.51
C SER A 40 -8.28 -8.13 1.79
N ASP A 41 -7.36 -8.06 0.83
CA ASP A 41 -7.15 -6.86 0.02
C ASP A 41 -8.33 -6.66 -0.95
N ILE A 42 -8.83 -7.76 -1.52
CA ILE A 42 -10.01 -7.76 -2.41
C ILE A 42 -11.25 -7.36 -1.62
N GLU A 43 -11.42 -7.89 -0.41
CA GLU A 43 -12.51 -7.53 0.48
C GLU A 43 -12.49 -6.03 0.80
N SER A 44 -11.33 -5.54 1.26
CA SER A 44 -11.13 -4.12 1.56
C SER A 44 -11.46 -3.23 0.36
N TYR A 45 -11.05 -3.65 -0.85
CA TYR A 45 -11.36 -2.93 -2.08
C TYR A 45 -12.86 -2.89 -2.40
N LYS A 46 -13.59 -3.98 -2.17
CA LYS A 46 -15.00 -4.12 -2.57
C LYS A 46 -16.00 -3.52 -1.59
N ARG A 47 -15.66 -3.51 -0.31
CA ARG A 47 -16.57 -3.15 0.78
C ARG A 47 -15.69 -2.74 1.96
N ALA A 48 -15.57 -1.44 2.22
CA ALA A 48 -14.72 -0.90 3.28
C ALA A 48 -14.94 -1.74 4.55
N GLY A 49 -13.86 -2.39 5.01
CA GLY A 49 -13.95 -3.49 5.96
C GLY A 49 -14.82 -3.16 7.18
N MET A 50 -15.73 -4.08 7.50
CA MET A 50 -16.15 -4.38 8.86
C MET A 50 -15.51 -5.70 9.25
#